data_AF-A0A2U0E2Y5-F1
#
_entry.id   AF-A0A2U0E2Y5-F1
#
_cell.length_a   1.000
_cell.length_b   1.000
_cell.length_c   1.000
_cell.angle_alpha   90.00
_cell.angle_beta   90.00
_cell.angle_gamma   90.00
#
_symmetry.space_group_name_H-M   'P 1'
#
loop_
_entity.id
_entity.type
_entity.pdbx_description
1 polymer ?
#
loop_
_entity_poly.entity_id
_entity_poly.type
_entity_poly.pdbx_seq_one_letter_code
_entity_poly.pdbx_strand_id
1 'polypeptide(L)'
;MKKIDPQTPLWKLTVEEFLEIIQNLNSESRHEYGLKGLAKILGCSVSKASEIKSSGILDEAIIQKGKIIIIDKQKVLELFAQK
;
A
#
# COMPACT_ATOMS: atom_id res chain seq x y z
N MET A 1 9.45 15.58 12.84
CA MET A 1 9.15 14.55 13.86
C MET A 1 9.66 14.99 15.21
N LYS A 2 8.77 15.25 16.17
CA LYS A 2 9.21 15.28 17.57
C LYS A 2 9.60 13.86 17.95
N LYS A 3 10.78 13.67 18.55
CA LYS A 3 11.19 12.36 19.07
C LYS A 3 10.34 12.09 20.31
N ILE A 4 9.32 11.23 20.18
CA ILE A 4 8.52 10.76 21.30
C ILE A 4 9.27 9.57 21.92
N ASP A 5 9.56 9.65 23.22
CA ASP A 5 10.16 8.53 23.95
C ASP A 5 9.15 7.37 24.01
N PRO A 6 9.49 6.14 23.58
CA PRO A 6 8.61 4.97 23.65
C PRO A 6 8.10 4.64 25.08
N GLN A 7 8.78 5.12 26.13
CA GLN A 7 8.35 4.98 27.51
C GLN A 7 7.34 6.05 27.96
N THR A 8 7.01 7.02 27.09
CA THR A 8 5.99 8.04 27.38
C THR A 8 4.62 7.39 27.53
N PRO A 9 3.95 7.53 28.68
CA PRO A 9 2.59 7.03 28.84
C PRO A 9 1.61 7.72 27.88
N LEU A 10 0.65 6.97 27.35
CA LEU A 10 -0.30 7.46 26.33
C LEU A 10 -1.10 8.70 26.78
N TRP A 11 -1.44 8.82 28.07
CA TRP A 11 -2.18 9.96 28.63
C TRP A 11 -1.39 11.28 28.63
N LYS A 12 -0.07 11.23 28.42
CA LYS A 12 0.76 12.43 28.28
C LYS A 12 0.80 12.97 26.85
N LEU A 13 0.21 12.25 25.90
CA LEU A 13 0.13 12.67 24.50
C LEU A 13 -1.01 13.66 24.31
N THR A 14 -0.76 14.68 23.50
CA THR A 14 -1.82 15.52 22.95
C THR A 14 -2.60 14.75 21.87
N VAL A 15 -3.81 15.23 21.58
CA VAL A 15 -4.64 14.67 20.50
C VAL A 15 -3.93 14.76 19.15
N GLU A 16 -3.21 15.85 18.90
CA GLU A 16 -2.40 16.04 17.68
C GLU A 16 -1.32 14.96 17.55
N GLU A 17 -0.52 14.75 18.60
CA GLU A 17 0.53 13.72 18.62
C GLU A 17 -0.03 12.31 18.46
N PHE A 18 -1.19 12.03 19.06
CA PHE A 18 -1.87 10.75 18.90
C PHE A 18 -2.34 10.53 17.44
N LEU A 19 -2.93 11.54 16.81
CA LEU A 19 -3.36 11.46 15.41
C LEU A 19 -2.17 11.25 14.45
N GLU A 20 -1.03 11.91 14.69
CA GLU A 20 0.19 11.70 13.91
C GLU A 20 0.69 10.25 14.02
N ILE A 21 0.70 9.67 15.22
CA ILE A 21 1.11 8.26 15.43
C ILE A 21 0.20 7.30 14.67
N ILE A 22 -1.12 7.49 14.79
CA ILE A 22 -2.11 6.63 14.11
C ILE A 22 -1.99 6.73 12.58
N GLN A 23 -1.74 7.93 12.03
CA GLN A 23 -1.53 8.09 10.59
C GLN A 23 -0.28 7.32 10.11
N ASN A 24 0.80 7.33 10.90
CA ASN A 24 2.01 6.58 10.56
C ASN A 24 1.80 5.06 10.61
N LEU A 25 1.06 4.54 11.59
CA LEU A 25 0.76 3.09 11.67
C LEU A 25 -0.03 2.58 10.46
N ASN A 26 -0.93 3.40 9.92
CA ASN A 26 -1.73 3.01 8.74
C ASN A 26 -0.92 2.95 7.44
N SER A 27 0.34 3.44 7.43
CA SER A 27 1.21 3.37 6.25
C SER A 27 1.82 1.99 5.99
N GLU A 28 1.62 1.02 6.89
CA GLU A 28 2.30 -0.29 6.83
C GLU A 28 1.79 -1.25 5.74
N SER A 29 0.61 -1.04 5.16
CA SER A 29 0.12 -1.87 4.04
C SER A 29 0.60 -1.38 2.68
N ARG A 30 1.91 -1.16 2.55
CA ARG A 30 2.55 -0.77 1.28
C ARG A 30 2.41 -1.82 0.19
N HIS A 31 2.26 -3.10 0.58
CA HIS A 31 2.23 -4.20 -0.37
C HIS A 31 0.96 -5.05 -0.23
N GLU A 32 0.42 -5.43 -1.38
CA GLU A 32 -0.66 -6.42 -1.53
C GLU A 32 -0.15 -7.62 -2.34
N TYR A 33 -0.84 -8.76 -2.22
CA TYR A 33 -0.35 -10.02 -2.76
C TYR A 33 -1.32 -10.67 -3.74
N GLY A 34 -0.76 -11.22 -4.82
CA GLY A 34 -1.52 -11.94 -5.84
C GLY A 34 -2.45 -11.07 -6.69
N LEU A 35 -3.10 -11.70 -7.67
CA LEU A 35 -4.09 -11.02 -8.52
C LEU A 35 -5.30 -10.50 -7.74
N LYS A 36 -5.66 -11.14 -6.62
CA LYS A 36 -6.72 -10.65 -5.72
C LYS A 36 -6.32 -9.34 -5.04
N GLY A 37 -5.06 -9.22 -4.61
CA GLY A 37 -4.52 -7.98 -4.06
C GLY A 37 -4.55 -6.85 -5.10
N LEU A 38 -4.15 -7.14 -6.34
CA LEU A 38 -4.22 -6.18 -7.44
C LEU A 38 -5.65 -5.70 -7.70
N ALA A 39 -6.59 -6.65 -7.76
CA ALA A 39 -8.01 -6.36 -7.96
C ALA A 39 -8.60 -5.49 -6.85
N LYS A 40 -8.18 -5.74 -5.60
CA LYS A 40 -8.58 -4.95 -4.43
C LYS A 40 -8.03 -3.52 -4.48
N ILE A 41 -6.79 -3.32 -4.93
CA ILE A 41 -6.21 -1.98 -5.10
C ILE A 41 -6.96 -1.18 -6.16
N LEU A 42 -7.24 -1.81 -7.30
CA LEU A 42 -7.89 -1.17 -8.45
C LEU A 42 -9.42 -1.11 -8.35
N GLY A 43 -10.01 -1.76 -7.35
CA GLY A 43 -11.47 -1.87 -7.20
C GLY A 43 -12.16 -2.58 -8.36
N CYS A 44 -11.48 -3.51 -9.03
CA CYS A 44 -11.96 -4.19 -10.24
C CYS A 44 -12.12 -5.71 -10.06
N SER A 45 -12.65 -6.40 -11.07
CA SER A 45 -12.68 -7.87 -11.07
C SER A 45 -11.26 -8.46 -11.21
N VAL A 46 -11.09 -9.72 -10.77
CA VAL A 46 -9.80 -10.44 -10.91
C VAL A 46 -9.40 -10.60 -12.37
N SER A 47 -10.37 -10.84 -13.26
CA SER A 47 -10.14 -10.93 -14.71
C SER A 47 -9.57 -9.63 -15.25
N LYS A 48 -10.16 -8.48 -14.84
CA LYS A 48 -9.69 -7.17 -15.27
C LYS A 48 -8.31 -6.83 -14.74
N ALA A 49 -8.04 -7.17 -13.48
CA ALA A 49 -6.70 -7.04 -12.89
C ALA A 49 -5.66 -7.90 -13.65
N SER A 50 -6.04 -9.09 -14.12
CA SER A 50 -5.17 -9.94 -14.94
C SER A 50 -4.88 -9.35 -16.31
N GLU A 51 -5.87 -8.74 -16.98
CA GLU A 51 -5.68 -8.00 -18.23
C GLU A 51 -4.71 -6.84 -18.05
N ILE A 52 -4.93 -6.01 -17.02
CA ILE A 52 -4.09 -4.84 -16.71
C ILE A 52 -2.67 -5.29 -16.39
N LYS A 53 -2.49 -6.34 -15.60
CA LYS A 53 -1.17 -6.94 -15.36
C LYS A 53 -0.51 -7.39 -16.67
N SER A 54 -1.26 -8.04 -17.56
CA SER A 54 -0.71 -8.55 -18.83
C SER A 54 -0.40 -7.44 -19.84
N SER A 55 -1.00 -6.26 -19.67
CA SER A 55 -0.70 -5.08 -20.49
C SER A 55 0.65 -4.43 -20.20
N GLY A 56 1.34 -4.82 -19.12
CA GLY A 56 2.66 -4.32 -18.75
C GLY A 56 2.68 -2.93 -18.09
N ILE A 57 1.53 -2.25 -17.99
CA ILE A 57 1.43 -0.89 -17.42
C ILE A 57 1.93 -0.83 -15.96
N LEU A 58 1.79 -1.92 -15.22
CA LEU A 58 2.11 -2.00 -13.78
C LEU A 58 3.38 -2.81 -13.49
N ASP A 59 4.18 -3.15 -14.50
CA ASP A 59 5.36 -4.01 -14.31
C ASP A 59 6.35 -3.42 -13.30
N GLU A 60 6.49 -2.09 -13.25
CA GLU A 60 7.36 -1.42 -12.28
C GLU A 60 6.84 -1.48 -10.84
N ALA A 61 5.56 -1.78 -10.64
CA ALA A 61 4.90 -1.91 -9.34
C ALA A 61 4.68 -3.38 -8.92
N ILE A 62 5.00 -4.34 -9.79
CA ILE A 62 4.73 -5.77 -9.57
C ILE A 62 6.05 -6.55 -9.58
N ILE A 63 6.34 -7.23 -8.47
CA ILE A 63 7.44 -8.18 -8.36
C ILE A 63 6.86 -9.59 -8.41
N GLN A 64 7.22 -10.35 -9.46
CA GLN A 64 6.78 -11.73 -9.61
C GLN A 64 7.96 -12.71 -9.57
N LYS A 65 7.87 -13.70 -8.68
CA LYS A 65 8.79 -14.86 -8.64
C LYS A 65 7.97 -16.14 -8.70
N GLY A 66 7.92 -16.76 -9.89
CA GLY A 66 7.06 -17.92 -10.13
C GLY A 66 5.57 -17.57 -9.97
N LYS A 67 4.89 -18.23 -9.02
CA LYS A 67 3.47 -17.97 -8.69
C LYS A 67 3.28 -16.92 -7.59
N ILE A 68 4.36 -16.41 -7.00
CA ILE A 68 4.32 -15.37 -5.97
C ILE A 68 4.31 -14.02 -6.67
N ILE A 69 3.34 -13.19 -6.33
CA ILE A 69 3.18 -11.83 -6.86
C ILE A 69 3.08 -10.88 -5.66
N ILE A 70 4.00 -9.92 -5.60
CA ILE A 70 4.05 -8.86 -4.60
C ILE A 70 3.81 -7.54 -5.35
N ILE A 71 2.90 -6.72 -4.85
CA ILE A 71 2.42 -5.53 -5.56
C ILE A 71 2.58 -4.35 -4.62
N ASP A 72 3.29 -3.31 -5.06
CA ASP A 72 3.36 -2.04 -4.33
C ASP A 72 2.10 -1.22 -4.60
N LYS A 73 1.31 -0.99 -3.56
CA LYS A 73 0.03 -0.27 -3.65
C LYS A 73 0.21 1.19 -4.07
N GLN A 74 1.23 1.87 -3.55
CA GLN A 74 1.44 3.29 -3.87
C GLN A 74 1.86 3.43 -5.33
N LYS A 75 2.80 2.59 -5.77
CA LYS A 75 3.31 2.64 -7.12
C LYS A 75 2.27 2.23 -8.17
N VAL A 76 1.37 1.29 -7.84
CA VAL A 76 0.22 0.98 -8.71
C VAL A 76 -0.66 2.22 -8.92
N LEU A 77 -1.01 2.94 -7.85
CA LEU A 77 -1.85 4.14 -7.96
C LEU A 77 -1.16 5.26 -8.75
N GLU A 78 0.14 5.47 -8.53
CA GLU A 78 0.93 6.46 -9.27
C GLU A 78 0.99 6.17 -10.77
N LEU A 79 1.31 4.93 -11.15
CA LEU A 79 1.38 4.51 -12.55
C LEU A 79 0.01 4.54 -13.23
N PHE A 80 -1.05 4.24 -12.48
CA PHE A 80 -2.41 4.28 -13.01
C PHE A 80 -2.94 5.72 -13.17
N ALA A 81 -2.49 6.65 -12.32
CA ALA A 81 -2.87 8.06 -12.37
C ALA A 81 -2.09 8.89 -13.40
N GLN A 82 -0.90 8.44 -13.84
CA GLN A 82 -0.09 9.10 -14.87
C GLN A 82 -0.62 8.92 -16.30
N LYS A 83 -1.87 8.47 -16.46
CA LYS A 83 -2.49 8.16 -17.76
C LYS A 83 -3.76 8.96 -18.00
#